data_AF-A0A6G3X8K3-F1
#
_entry.id   AF-A0A6G3X8K3-F1
#
_cell.length_a   1.000
_cell.length_b   1.000
_cell.length_c   1.000
_cell.angle_alpha   90.00
_cell.angle_beta   90.00
_cell.angle_gamma   90.00
#
_symmetry.space_group_name_H-M   'P 1'
#
loop_
_entity.id
_entity.type
_entity.pdbx_description
1 polymer ?
#
loop_
_entity_poly.entity_id
_entity_poly.type
_entity_poly.pdbx_seq_one_letter_code
_entity_poly.pdbx_strand_id
1 'polypeptide(L)' 'MKLTWRKSSYSDGGDNNCLEVACNCPGTVPVRDSKCPDGPVLVFRSGSWASFLTYVKK' A
#
# COMPACT_ATOMS: atom_id res chain seq x y z
N MET A 1 -2.57 -14.51 -11.38
CA MET A 1 -1.76 -14.03 -10.22
C MET A 1 -2.64 -13.06 -9.44
N LYS A 2 -3.04 -13.37 -8.21
CA LYS A 2 -3.96 -12.54 -7.43
C LYS A 2 -3.16 -11.67 -6.47
N LEU A 3 -3.33 -10.35 -6.53
CA LEU A 3 -2.76 -9.43 -5.53
C LEU A 3 -3.46 -9.65 -4.20
N THR A 4 -2.68 -9.89 -3.15
CA THR A 4 -3.18 -9.98 -1.78
C THR A 4 -3.05 -8.60 -1.15
N TRP A 5 -4.13 -7.84 -1.21
CA TRP A 5 -4.22 -6.51 -0.63
C TRP A 5 -4.30 -6.59 0.90
N ARG A 6 -3.45 -5.82 1.56
CA ARG A 6 -3.45 -5.61 3.00
C ARG A 6 -3.83 -4.16 3.29
N LYS A 7 -4.93 -3.98 4.01
CA LYS A 7 -5.36 -2.69 4.56
C LYS A 7 -4.56 -2.37 5.83
N SER A 8 -4.29 -1.08 6.05
CA SER A 8 -3.64 -0.63 7.29
C SER A 8 -4.57 -0.81 8.50
N SER A 9 -4.02 -1.18 9.66
CA SER A 9 -4.77 -1.24 10.92
C SER A 9 -5.20 0.14 11.44
N TYR A 10 -4.57 1.21 10.94
CA TYR A 10 -4.98 2.60 11.24
C TYR A 10 -6.19 3.04 10.40
N SER A 11 -6.66 2.22 9.48
CA SER A 11 -7.83 2.50 8.62
C SER A 11 -9.16 2.20 9.28
N ASP A 12 -9.17 1.59 10.48
CA ASP A 12 -10.39 1.14 11.18
C ASP A 12 -11.00 2.22 12.10
N GLY A 13 -10.25 3.30 12.40
CA GLY A 13 -10.58 4.25 13.47
C GLY A 13 -11.08 5.63 13.05
N GLY A 14 -11.33 5.89 11.76
CA GLY A 14 -11.83 7.19 11.29
C GLY A 14 -11.75 7.41 9.78
N ASP A 15 -12.34 8.51 9.31
CA ASP A 15 -12.55 8.90 7.90
C ASP A 15 -11.27 9.09 7.04
N ASN A 16 -10.07 9.01 7.62
CA ASN A 16 -8.93 9.78 7.12
C ASN A 16 -7.72 8.96 6.62
N ASN A 17 -7.69 7.63 6.65
CA ASN A 17 -6.51 6.89 6.14
C ASN A 17 -6.88 5.52 5.57
N CYS A 18 -7.22 5.44 4.29
CA CYS A 18 -7.66 4.20 3.63
C CYS A 18 -6.73 3.83 2.48
N LEU A 19 -5.54 3.31 2.79
CA LEU A 19 -4.64 2.75 1.77
C LEU A 19 -4.52 1.24 1.93
N GLU A 20 -4.42 0.55 0.79
CA GLU A 20 -4.07 -0.87 0.73
C GLU A 20 -2.76 -1.06 -0.02
N VAL A 21 -1.97 -2.01 0.45
CA VAL A 21 -0.70 -2.40 -0.18
C VAL A 21 -0.73 -3.89 -0.50
N ALA A 22 -0.19 -4.29 -1.65
CA ALA A 22 -0.02 -5.71 -1.95
C ALA A 22 1.48 -6.06 -1.93
N CYS A 23 1.86 -6.90 -0.97
CA CYS A 23 3.26 -7.28 -0.76
C CYS A 23 3.67 -8.55 -1.51
N ASN A 24 2.71 -9.25 -2.15
CA ASN A 24 2.96 -10.50 -2.88
C ASN A 24 3.36 -10.27 -4.35
N CYS A 25 4.03 -9.15 -4.63
CA CYS A 25 4.58 -8.81 -5.92
C CYS A 25 6.11 -8.77 -5.86
N PRO A 26 6.81 -9.73 -6.50
CA PRO A 26 8.26 -9.69 -6.57
C PRO A 26 8.75 -8.39 -7.25
N GLY A 27 9.61 -7.63 -6.57
CA GLY A 27 10.26 -6.43 -7.12
C GLY A 27 9.43 -5.14 -7.08
N THR A 28 8.13 -5.21 -6.81
CA THR A 28 7.25 -4.02 -6.78
C THR A 28 6.27 -4.04 -5.63
N VAL A 29 5.90 -2.86 -5.15
CA VAL A 29 4.89 -2.66 -4.11
C VAL A 29 3.77 -1.81 -4.70
N PRO A 30 2.69 -2.42 -5.20
CA PRO A 30 1.47 -1.73 -5.57
C PRO A 30 0.75 -1.18 -4.32
N VAL A 31 0.29 0.07 -4.43
CA VAL A 31 -0.44 0.82 -3.41
C VAL A 31 -1.68 1.41 -4.07
N ARG A 32 -2.85 1.26 -3.42
CA ARG A 32 -4.11 1.84 -3.89
C ARG A 32 -4.90 2.46 -2.76
N ASP A 33 -5.86 3.29 -3.14
CA ASP A 33 -6.87 3.82 -2.24
C ASP A 33 -7.93 2.75 -1.95
N SER A 34 -8.21 2.47 -0.68
CA SER A 34 -9.21 1.47 -0.28
C SER A 34 -10.65 1.92 -0.57
N LYS A 35 -10.91 3.23 -0.69
CA LYS A 35 -12.23 3.79 -1.02
C LYS A 35 -12.48 3.74 -2.54
N CYS A 36 -11.44 3.67 -3.36
CA CYS A 36 -11.52 3.51 -4.82
C CYS A 36 -10.74 2.27 -5.30
N PRO A 37 -11.24 1.04 -5.02
CA PRO A 37 -10.51 -0.20 -5.32
C PRO A 37 -10.29 -0.46 -6.82
N ASP A 38 -11.17 0.09 -7.67
CA ASP A 38 -11.09 0.03 -9.15
C ASP A 38 -10.33 1.23 -9.75
N GLY A 39 -9.85 2.14 -8.90
CA GLY A 39 -9.07 3.30 -9.29
C GLY A 39 -7.62 2.97 -9.66
N PRO A 40 -6.83 4.00 -10.02
CA PRO A 40 -5.43 3.85 -10.37
C PRO A 40 -4.59 3.27 -9.22
N VAL A 41 -3.67 2.35 -9.56
CA VAL A 41 -2.71 1.75 -8.62
C VAL A 41 -1.35 2.40 -8.81
N LEU A 42 -0.76 2.91 -7.73
CA LEU A 42 0.62 3.40 -7.72
C LEU A 42 1.57 2.21 -7.51
N VAL A 43 2.55 2.04 -8.40
CA VAL A 43 3.50 0.93 -8.33
C VAL A 43 4.88 1.45 -8.00
N PHE A 44 5.38 1.10 -6.82
CA PHE A 44 6.73 1.45 -6.37
C PHE A 44 7.68 0.28 -6.58
N ARG A 45 8.97 0.55 -6.80
CA ARG A 45 10.00 -0.50 -6.68
C ARG A 45 10.18 -0.87 -5.21
N SER A 46 10.41 -2.15 -4.94
CA SER A 46 10.59 -2.66 -3.57
C SER A 46 11.69 -1.94 -2.79
N GLY A 47 12.83 -1.63 -3.42
CA GLY A 47 13.91 -0.87 -2.81
C GLY A 47 13.51 0.54 -2.41
N SER A 48 12.84 1.28 -3.30
CA SER A 48 12.34 2.63 -3.02
C SER A 48 11.30 2.64 -1.90
N TRP A 49 10.41 1.64 -1.88
CA TRP A 49 9.43 1.47 -0.82
C TRP A 49 10.10 1.19 0.54
N ALA A 50 11.12 0.33 0.58
CA ALA A 50 11.88 0.07 1.79
C ALA A 50 12.58 1.33 2.32
N SER A 51 13.25 2.09 1.45
CA SER A 51 13.88 3.38 1.83
C SER A 51 12.85 4.38 2.35
N PHE A 52 11.69 4.49 1.69
CA PHE A 52 10.60 5.33 2.16
C PHE A 52 10.17 4.95 3.58
N LEU A 53 9.93 3.65 3.84
CA LEU A 53 9.55 3.16 5.16
C LEU A 53 10.59 3.45 6.24
N THR A 54 11.90 3.37 5.93
CA THR A 54 12.95 3.73 6.89
C THR A 54 12.92 5.20 7.30
N TYR A 55 12.40 6.08 6.44
CA TYR A 55 12.32 7.52 6.71
C TYR A 55 11.04 7.90 7.45
N VAL A 56 9.89 7.31 7.08
CA VAL A 56 8.58 7.73 7.62
C VAL A 56 8.15 6.98 8.88
N LYS A 57 8.77 5.83 9.18
CA LYS A 57 8.47 5.04 10.36
C LYS A 57 9.13 5.69 11.59
N LYS A 58 8.32 6.34 12.42
CA LYS A 58 8.70 6.76 13.78
C LYS A 58 8.63 5.59 14.75
#